data_AF-A0A1T4LCU7-F1
#
_entry.id   AF-A0A1T4LCU7-F1
#
_cell.length_a   1.000
_cell.length_b   1.000
_cell.length_c   1.000
_cell.angle_alpha   90.00
_cell.angle_beta   90.00
_cell.angle_gamma   90.00
#
_symmetry.space_group_name_H-M   'P 1'
#
loop_
_entity.id
_entity.type
_entity.pdbx_description
1 polymer ?
#
loop_
_entity_poly.entity_id
_entity_poly.type
_entity_poly.pdbx_seq_one_letter_code
_entity_poly.pdbx_strand_id
1 'polypeptide(L)'
;MNEAYKKCDRAMKTQIAMTVMSILIIICAIAYYVTTFVQISALDTNNPNLDTESFTWSLIIMGAIFGVIGLITFPIAIVNLVFTIQAATVSEQNSEYSSAVTIIWVGFALSFIVGFIGNIVAIVGLIKAKKAVSNTYTEW
;
A
#
# COMPACT_ATOMS: atom_id res chain seq x y z
N MET A 1 -16.44 -19.36 14.92
CA MET A 1 -15.75 -18.50 13.93
C MET A 1 -14.24 -18.62 14.13
N ASN A 2 -13.58 -19.32 13.22
CA ASN A 2 -12.22 -19.86 13.39
C ASN A 2 -11.13 -18.77 13.43
N GLU A 3 -10.06 -19.01 14.19
CA GLU A 3 -8.95 -18.07 14.40
C GLU A 3 -8.23 -17.72 13.08
N ALA A 4 -8.13 -18.70 12.17
CA ALA A 4 -7.64 -18.56 10.80
C ALA A 4 -8.39 -17.50 9.99
N TYR A 5 -9.73 -17.53 10.03
CA TYR A 5 -10.58 -16.58 9.33
C TYR A 5 -10.35 -15.14 9.85
N LYS A 6 -10.22 -14.99 11.17
CA LYS A 6 -9.95 -13.67 11.78
C LYS A 6 -8.58 -13.12 11.39
N LYS A 7 -7.56 -13.98 11.26
CA LYS A 7 -6.20 -13.59 10.81
C LYS A 7 -6.21 -13.12 9.35
N CYS A 8 -6.85 -13.87 8.44
CA CYS A 8 -7.01 -13.45 7.04
C CYS A 8 -7.82 -12.16 6.88
N ASP A 9 -8.88 -11.97 7.67
CA ASP A 9 -9.68 -10.73 7.64
C ASP A 9 -8.89 -9.50 8.10
N ARG A 10 -8.06 -9.65 9.14
CA ARG A 10 -7.17 -8.58 9.62
C ARG A 10 -6.10 -8.25 8.57
N ALA A 11 -5.46 -9.25 7.98
CA ALA A 11 -4.48 -9.05 6.90
C ALA A 11 -5.09 -8.33 5.68
N MET A 12 -6.32 -8.68 5.33
CA MET A 12 -7.02 -8.03 4.22
C MET A 12 -7.30 -6.56 4.53
N LYS A 13 -7.73 -6.23 5.76
CA LYS A 13 -7.97 -4.85 6.18
C LYS A 13 -6.70 -4.01 6.17
N THR A 14 -5.55 -4.58 6.58
CA THR A 14 -4.28 -3.85 6.54
C THR A 14 -3.73 -3.66 5.14
N GLN A 15 -3.92 -4.64 4.24
CA GLN A 15 -3.60 -4.48 2.82
C GLN A 15 -4.48 -3.40 2.15
N ILE A 16 -5.77 -3.33 2.49
CA ILE A 16 -6.67 -2.28 1.99
C ILE A 16 -6.23 -0.91 2.52
N ALA A 17 -5.90 -0.79 3.80
CA ALA A 17 -5.40 0.46 4.38
C ALA A 17 -4.10 0.93 3.70
N MET A 18 -3.16 0.01 3.45
CA MET A 18 -1.94 0.28 2.67
C MET A 18 -2.26 0.75 1.25
N THR A 19 -3.24 0.12 0.59
CA THR A 19 -3.67 0.48 -0.76
C THR A 19 -4.24 1.90 -0.81
N VAL A 20 -5.12 2.25 0.13
CA VAL A 20 -5.70 3.60 0.24
C VAL A 20 -4.62 4.65 0.51
N MET A 21 -3.68 4.36 1.43
CA MET A 21 -2.56 5.24 1.70
C MET A 21 -1.67 5.44 0.46
N SER A 22 -1.33 4.37 -0.26
CA SER A 22 -0.56 4.47 -1.51
C SER A 22 -1.26 5.34 -2.56
N ILE A 23 -2.59 5.27 -2.68
CA ILE A 23 -3.36 6.14 -3.59
C ILE A 23 -3.25 7.60 -3.15
N LEU A 24 -3.43 7.89 -1.86
CA LEU A 24 -3.29 9.26 -1.33
C LEU A 24 -1.90 9.83 -1.60
N ILE A 25 -0.85 9.02 -1.44
CA ILE A 25 0.53 9.40 -1.75
C ILE A 25 0.69 9.75 -3.23
N ILE A 26 0.13 8.93 -4.13
CA ILE A 26 0.17 9.19 -5.57
C ILE A 26 -0.54 10.50 -5.90
N ILE A 27 -1.71 10.77 -5.30
CA ILE A 27 -2.45 12.03 -5.50
C ILE A 27 -1.63 13.22 -5.02
N CYS A 28 -1.03 13.16 -3.84
CA CYS A 28 -0.15 14.21 -3.32
C CYS A 28 1.08 14.43 -4.21
N ALA A 29 1.68 13.35 -4.73
CA ALA A 29 2.82 13.43 -5.63
C ALA A 29 2.46 14.06 -6.98
N ILE A 30 1.29 13.74 -7.55
CA ILE A 30 0.81 14.36 -8.77
C ILE A 30 0.52 15.84 -8.55
N ALA A 31 -0.18 16.19 -7.47
CA ALA A 31 -0.46 17.59 -7.12
C ALA A 31 0.85 18.38 -6.99
N TYR A 32 1.85 17.82 -6.31
CA TYR A 32 3.19 18.40 -6.23
C TYR A 32 3.80 18.61 -7.61
N TYR A 33 3.88 17.56 -8.44
CA TYR A 33 4.48 17.63 -9.77
C TYR A 33 3.83 18.71 -10.65
N VAL A 34 2.50 18.84 -10.58
CA VAL A 34 1.75 19.87 -11.29
C VAL A 34 2.10 21.26 -10.77
N THR A 35 2.16 21.48 -9.45
CA THR A 35 2.52 22.79 -8.88
C THR A 35 3.95 23.21 -9.24
N THR A 36 4.91 22.29 -9.17
CA THR A 36 6.30 22.56 -9.54
C THR A 36 6.43 22.85 -11.04
N PHE A 37 5.70 22.11 -11.88
CA PHE A 37 5.70 22.34 -13.33
C PHE A 37 5.12 23.71 -13.71
N VAL A 38 4.03 24.13 -13.07
CA VAL A 38 3.42 25.46 -13.27
C VAL A 38 4.35 26.58 -12.80
N GLN A 39 5.07 26.39 -11.69
CA GLN A 39 6.05 27.36 -11.20
C GLN A 39 7.26 27.48 -12.14
N ILE A 40 7.76 26.35 -12.65
CA ILE A 40 8.86 26.32 -13.62
C ILE A 40 8.44 26.98 -14.95
N SER A 41 7.24 26.68 -15.45
CA SER A 41 6.77 27.29 -16.70
C SER A 41 6.52 28.79 -16.57
N ALA A 42 6.07 29.27 -15.40
CA ALA A 42 5.93 30.69 -15.10
C ALA A 42 7.27 31.44 -15.02
N LEU A 43 8.34 30.78 -14.53
CA LEU A 43 9.72 31.31 -14.55
C LEU A 43 10.23 31.55 -15.98
N ASP A 44 9.86 30.66 -16.91
CA ASP A 44 10.28 30.71 -18.32
C ASP A 44 9.51 31.78 -19.11
N THR A 45 8.30 32.15 -18.68
CA THR A 45 7.45 33.03 -19.50
C THR A 45 7.56 34.53 -19.27
N ASN A 46 7.78 35.09 -18.06
CA ASN A 46 7.70 36.57 -17.92
C ASN A 46 8.22 37.30 -16.66
N ASN A 47 8.98 36.74 -15.71
CA ASN A 47 9.50 37.58 -14.61
C ASN A 47 10.70 36.94 -13.86
N PRO A 48 11.92 37.53 -13.87
CA PRO A 48 13.06 37.02 -13.11
C PRO A 48 12.90 37.12 -11.57
N ASN A 49 11.83 37.79 -11.10
CA ASN A 49 11.51 37.97 -9.68
C ASN A 49 10.43 37.00 -9.17
N LEU A 50 10.27 35.82 -9.77
CA LEU A 50 9.51 34.76 -9.11
C LEU A 50 10.25 34.38 -7.82
N ASP A 51 9.75 34.93 -6.71
CA ASP A 51 10.35 34.90 -5.38
C ASP A 51 10.92 33.52 -5.08
N THR A 52 12.24 33.38 -5.20
CA THR A 52 12.96 32.11 -5.02
C THR A 52 12.69 31.52 -3.63
N GLU A 53 12.33 32.38 -2.69
CA GLU A 53 11.81 32.03 -1.37
C GLU A 53 10.50 31.24 -1.42
N SER A 54 9.53 31.64 -2.24
CA SER A 54 8.24 30.93 -2.38
C SER A 54 8.39 29.51 -2.93
N PHE A 55 9.32 29.33 -3.88
CA PHE A 55 9.69 28.02 -4.43
C PHE A 55 10.39 27.15 -3.38
N THR A 56 11.29 27.74 -2.59
CA THR A 56 12.03 27.05 -1.53
C THR A 56 11.10 26.60 -0.40
N TRP A 57 10.17 27.46 0.04
CA TRP A 57 9.16 27.11 1.04
C TRP A 57 8.22 25.99 0.56
N SER A 58 7.83 25.99 -0.72
CA SER A 58 7.06 24.89 -1.32
C SER A 58 7.79 23.55 -1.24
N LEU A 59 9.07 23.53 -1.60
CA LEU A 59 9.94 22.34 -1.52
C LEU A 59 10.11 21.82 -0.08
N ILE A 60 10.31 22.73 0.89
CA ILE A 60 10.45 22.37 2.31
C ILE A 60 9.13 21.79 2.86
N ILE A 61 8.00 22.45 2.60
CA ILE A 61 6.68 21.97 3.05
C ILE A 61 6.37 20.60 2.47
N MET A 62 6.66 20.39 1.18
CA MET A 62 6.43 19.11 0.53
C MET A 62 7.38 18.02 1.04
N GLY A 63 8.66 18.34 1.24
CA GLY A 63 9.61 17.44 1.89
C GLY A 63 9.14 17.02 3.28
N ALA A 64 8.58 17.94 4.07
CA ALA A 64 8.00 17.65 5.37
C ALA A 64 6.75 16.75 5.26
N ILE A 65 5.86 17.00 4.30
CA ILE A 65 4.68 16.15 4.05
C ILE A 65 5.10 14.72 3.68
N PHE A 66 6.03 14.55 2.74
CA PHE A 66 6.55 13.23 2.38
C PHE A 66 7.28 12.54 3.53
N GLY A 67 8.03 13.29 4.33
CA GLY A 67 8.68 12.78 5.54
C GLY A 67 7.68 12.25 6.58
N VAL A 68 6.63 13.02 6.86
CA VAL A 68 5.56 12.62 7.79
C VAL A 68 4.78 11.42 7.25
N ILE A 69 4.45 11.42 5.96
CA ILE A 69 3.81 10.28 5.30
C ILE A 69 4.67 9.03 5.42
N GLY A 70 5.98 9.13 5.16
CA GLY A 70 6.93 8.02 5.28
C GLY A 70 7.02 7.45 6.70
N LEU A 71 7.00 8.31 7.71
CA LEU A 71 6.96 7.91 9.12
C LEU A 71 5.67 7.18 9.49
N ILE A 72 4.55 7.47 8.82
CA ILE A 72 3.27 6.81 9.05
C ILE A 72 3.16 5.50 8.27
N THR A 73 3.61 5.47 7.00
CA THR A 73 3.53 4.26 6.18
C THR A 73 4.45 3.15 6.65
N PHE A 74 5.59 3.47 7.26
CA PHE A 74 6.55 2.46 7.70
C PHE A 74 6.00 1.52 8.80
N PRO A 75 5.41 2.01 9.91
CA PRO A 75 4.72 1.15 10.89
C PRO A 75 3.57 0.34 10.28
N ILE A 76 2.80 0.94 9.36
CA ILE A 76 1.69 0.25 8.69
C ILE A 76 2.22 -0.89 7.82
N ALA A 77 3.33 -0.69 7.12
CA ALA A 77 3.97 -1.72 6.31
C ALA A 77 4.48 -2.89 7.17
N ILE A 78 5.02 -2.63 8.36
CA ILE A 78 5.42 -3.67 9.32
C ILE A 78 4.20 -4.48 9.76
N VAL A 79 3.12 -3.83 10.16
CA VAL A 79 1.88 -4.51 10.58
C VAL A 79 1.30 -5.32 9.42
N ASN A 80 1.35 -4.79 8.20
CA ASN A 80 0.90 -5.49 7.00
C ASN A 80 1.75 -6.74 6.71
N LEU A 81 3.07 -6.66 6.86
CA LEU A 81 3.99 -7.80 6.73
C LEU A 81 3.67 -8.89 7.78
N VAL A 82 3.50 -8.50 9.05
CA VAL A 82 3.19 -9.45 10.13
C VAL A 82 1.87 -10.18 9.85
N PHE A 83 0.81 -9.47 9.46
CA PHE A 83 -0.46 -10.12 9.16
C PHE A 83 -0.43 -10.93 7.86
N THR A 84 0.35 -10.52 6.87
CA THR A 84 0.55 -11.28 5.63
C THR A 84 1.25 -12.62 5.92
N ILE A 85 2.27 -12.63 6.76
CA ILE A 85 2.95 -13.86 7.22
C ILE A 85 1.99 -14.75 8.03
N GLN A 86 1.21 -14.16 8.94
CA GLN A 86 0.21 -14.93 9.72
C GLN A 86 -0.88 -15.54 8.83
N ALA A 87 -1.32 -14.83 7.78
CA ALA A 87 -2.29 -15.37 6.84
C ALA A 87 -1.69 -16.49 5.98
N ALA A 88 -0.46 -16.30 5.49
CA ALA A 88 0.25 -17.29 4.68
C ALA A 88 0.50 -18.61 5.42
N THR A 89 1.01 -18.53 6.65
CA THR A 89 1.31 -19.72 7.50
C THR A 89 0.06 -20.53 7.85
N VAL A 90 -1.08 -19.87 8.07
CA VAL A 90 -2.36 -20.52 8.32
C VAL A 90 -2.88 -21.23 7.07
N SER A 91 -2.69 -20.64 5.89
CA SER A 91 -3.06 -21.30 4.64
C SER A 91 -2.13 -22.47 4.28
N GLU A 92 -0.84 -22.40 4.58
CA GLU A 92 0.11 -23.47 4.24
C GLU A 92 -0.17 -24.81 4.93
N GLN A 93 -0.84 -24.79 6.10
CA GLN A 93 -1.21 -26.01 6.83
C GLN A 93 -2.24 -26.90 6.12
N ASN A 94 -2.88 -26.45 5.04
CA ASN A 94 -3.70 -27.32 4.21
C ASN A 94 -3.22 -27.25 2.75
N SER A 95 -2.90 -28.40 2.17
CA SER A 95 -2.37 -28.54 0.81
C SER A 95 -3.26 -27.91 -0.27
N GLU A 96 -4.56 -27.81 0.00
CA GLU A 96 -5.57 -27.19 -0.86
C GLU A 96 -5.40 -25.65 -1.01
N TYR A 97 -4.63 -25.01 -0.13
CA TYR A 97 -4.47 -23.55 -0.10
C TYR A 97 -3.11 -23.05 -0.61
N SER A 98 -2.21 -23.95 -1.06
CA SER A 98 -0.86 -23.61 -1.54
C SER A 98 -0.86 -22.57 -2.68
N SER A 99 -1.86 -22.62 -3.56
CA SER A 99 -2.03 -21.64 -4.65
C SER A 99 -2.36 -20.23 -4.12
N ALA A 100 -3.17 -20.12 -3.05
CA ALA A 100 -3.52 -18.84 -2.46
C ALA A 100 -2.33 -18.22 -1.69
N VAL A 101 -1.56 -19.04 -0.95
CA VAL A 101 -0.32 -18.65 -0.28
C VAL A 101 0.66 -18.02 -1.26
N THR A 102 0.84 -18.66 -2.42
CA THR A 102 1.75 -18.20 -3.47
C THR A 102 1.34 -16.82 -3.99
N ILE A 103 0.04 -16.61 -4.25
CA ILE A 103 -0.48 -15.30 -4.71
C ILE A 103 -0.27 -14.21 -3.63
N ILE A 104 -0.40 -14.55 -2.35
CA ILE A 104 -0.14 -13.61 -1.24
C ILE A 104 1.32 -13.17 -1.24
N TRP A 105 2.27 -14.10 -1.33
CA TRP A 105 3.70 -13.79 -1.37
C TRP A 105 4.11 -13.04 -2.63
N VAL A 106 3.56 -13.42 -3.79
CA VAL A 106 3.80 -12.72 -5.06
C VAL A 106 3.28 -11.28 -4.95
N GLY A 107 2.07 -11.08 -4.45
CA GLY A 107 1.52 -9.73 -4.27
C GLY A 107 2.34 -8.89 -3.28
N PHE A 108 2.78 -9.50 -2.18
CA PHE A 108 3.64 -8.84 -1.20
C PHE A 108 5.01 -8.46 -1.77
N ALA A 109 5.67 -9.36 -2.51
CA ALA A 109 6.93 -9.04 -3.17
C ALA A 109 6.75 -7.93 -4.23
N LEU A 110 5.67 -8.00 -5.00
CA LEU A 110 5.34 -7.02 -6.02
C LEU A 110 5.00 -5.64 -5.44
N SER A 111 4.60 -5.54 -4.16
CA SER A 111 4.30 -4.26 -3.54
C SER A 111 5.56 -3.44 -3.24
N PHE A 112 6.73 -4.07 -3.13
CA PHE A 112 8.01 -3.35 -3.04
C PHE A 112 8.43 -2.72 -4.37
N ILE A 113 8.00 -3.29 -5.51
CA ILE A 113 8.40 -2.85 -6.85
C ILE A 113 7.35 -1.90 -7.44
N VAL A 114 6.08 -2.31 -7.39
CA VAL A 114 4.96 -1.63 -8.06
C VAL A 114 3.87 -1.20 -7.06
N GLY A 115 4.21 -1.10 -5.78
CA GLY A 115 3.42 -0.47 -4.72
C GLY A 115 1.97 -0.96 -4.67
N PHE A 116 1.11 -0.15 -5.27
CA PHE A 116 -0.33 -0.36 -5.38
C PHE A 116 -0.71 -1.70 -6.06
N ILE A 117 -0.04 -2.08 -7.15
CA ILE A 117 -0.39 -3.31 -7.89
C ILE A 117 -0.13 -4.54 -7.04
N GLY A 118 0.99 -4.56 -6.30
CA GLY A 118 1.29 -5.66 -5.40
C GLY A 118 0.29 -5.80 -4.26
N ASN A 119 -0.15 -4.69 -3.67
CA ASN A 119 -1.18 -4.73 -2.63
C ASN A 119 -2.50 -5.33 -3.16
N ILE A 120 -2.92 -5.01 -4.39
CA ILE A 120 -4.11 -5.62 -5.01
C ILE A 120 -3.95 -7.13 -5.16
N VAL A 121 -2.81 -7.59 -5.70
CA VAL A 121 -2.56 -9.02 -5.91
C VAL A 121 -2.57 -9.76 -4.57
N ALA A 122 -1.98 -9.18 -3.52
CA ALA A 122 -2.00 -9.75 -2.18
C ALA A 122 -3.43 -9.85 -1.60
N ILE A 123 -4.28 -8.84 -1.83
CA ILE A 123 -5.70 -8.86 -1.44
C ILE A 123 -6.43 -10.01 -2.14
N VAL A 124 -6.22 -10.21 -3.44
CA VAL A 124 -6.83 -11.32 -4.19
C VAL A 124 -6.41 -12.68 -3.61
N GLY A 125 -5.13 -12.83 -3.25
CA GLY A 125 -4.62 -14.02 -2.57
C GLY A 125 -5.31 -14.26 -1.23
N LEU A 126 -5.46 -13.21 -0.41
CA LEU A 126 -6.14 -13.26 0.89
C LEU A 126 -7.63 -13.59 0.77
N ILE A 127 -8.32 -13.07 -0.25
CA ILE A 127 -9.73 -13.41 -0.52
C ILE A 127 -9.87 -14.89 -0.87
N LYS A 128 -8.98 -15.42 -1.72
CA LYS A 128 -8.97 -16.85 -2.06
C LYS A 128 -8.70 -17.71 -0.82
N ALA A 129 -7.71 -17.36 -0.01
CA ALA A 129 -7.43 -18.04 1.25
C ALA A 129 -8.63 -17.98 2.21
N LYS A 130 -9.28 -16.81 2.36
CA LYS A 130 -10.46 -16.62 3.20
C LYS A 130 -11.66 -17.46 2.73
N LYS A 131 -11.91 -17.53 1.42
CA LYS A 131 -12.98 -18.35 0.84
C LYS A 131 -12.72 -19.84 1.04
N ALA A 132 -11.48 -20.27 0.81
CA ALA A 132 -11.09 -21.67 0.96
C ALA A 132 -11.19 -22.12 2.42
N VAL A 133 -10.74 -21.30 3.38
CA VAL A 133 -10.95 -21.54 4.81
C VAL A 133 -12.43 -21.57 5.16
N SER A 134 -13.27 -20.68 4.60
CA SER A 134 -14.71 -20.68 4.89
C SER A 134 -15.41 -21.97 4.47
N ASN A 135 -15.04 -22.54 3.30
CA ASN A 135 -15.69 -23.72 2.73
C ASN A 135 -15.44 -24.98 3.58
N THR A 136 -14.22 -25.15 4.09
CA THR A 136 -13.84 -26.31 4.92
C THR A 136 -14.61 -26.40 6.24
N TYR A 137 -15.21 -25.31 6.73
CA TYR A 137 -16.01 -25.29 7.96
C TYR A 137 -17.53 -25.23 7.72
N THR A 138 -17.99 -25.17 6.47
CA THR A 138 -19.41 -25.34 6.12
C THR A 138 -19.76 -26.78 5.75
N GLU A 139 -18.78 -27.65 5.57
CA GLU A 139 -18.96 -29.07 5.27
C GLU A 139 -19.08 -29.96 6.52
N TRP A 140 -19.18 -29.36 7.72
CA TRP A 140 -19.45 -30.03 9.00
C TRP A 140 -20.65 -29.37 9.70
#